data_AF-A0A537RGE9-F1
#
_entry.id   AF-A0A537RGE9-F1
#
_cell.length_a   1.000
_cell.length_b   1.000
_cell.length_c   1.000
_cell.angle_alpha   90.00
_cell.angle_beta   90.00
_cell.angle_gamma   90.00
#
_symmetry.space_group_name_H-M   'P 1'
#
loop_
_entity.id
_entity.type
_entity.pdbx_description
1 polymer ?
#
loop_
_entity_poly.entity_id
_entity_poly.type
_entity_poly.pdbx_seq_one_letter_code
_entity_poly.pdbx_strand_id
1 'polypeptide(L)'
;MNEVTTVSAADPAPPAGVAPRGPVKAVKVLLPVWGHRFIRQFLEFCLPTLLAPGNVPALAKALPCRFVIMTSVNDVGTIQMHPAWVHLSRICETEIHLIDDLITDGN
;
A
#
# COMPACT_ATOMS: atom_id res chain seq x y z
N MET A 1 -15.89 34.84 22.45
CA MET A 1 -15.06 33.68 22.84
C MET A 1 -15.96 32.48 22.66
N ASN A 2 -15.92 31.87 21.47
CA ASN A 2 -16.83 30.78 21.11
C ASN A 2 -16.09 29.46 21.35
N GLU A 3 -16.70 28.60 22.15
CA GLU A 3 -16.24 27.24 22.39
C GLU A 3 -16.34 26.42 21.09
N VAL A 4 -15.21 25.83 20.69
CA VAL A 4 -15.14 24.89 19.58
C VAL A 4 -15.54 23.51 20.13
N THR A 5 -16.76 23.08 19.81
CA THR A 5 -17.22 21.71 20.08
C THR A 5 -16.49 20.73 19.14
N THR A 6 -15.66 19.86 19.71
CA THR A 6 -15.07 18.72 19.01
C THR A 6 -16.14 17.66 18.73
N VAL A 7 -16.51 17.49 17.45
CA VAL A 7 -17.29 16.33 17.02
C VAL A 7 -16.34 15.14 16.93
N SER A 8 -16.46 14.20 17.87
CA SER A 8 -15.83 12.88 17.78
C SER A 8 -16.60 12.04 16.76
N ALA A 9 -15.94 11.67 15.66
CA ALA A 9 -16.45 10.68 14.72
C ALA A 9 -16.37 9.30 15.38
N ALA A 10 -17.35 8.98 16.24
CA ALA A 10 -17.55 7.61 16.69
C ALA A 10 -18.03 6.78 15.49
N ASP A 11 -17.32 5.71 15.17
CA ASP A 11 -17.74 4.71 14.19
C ASP A 11 -19.17 4.23 14.52
N PRO A 12 -20.05 4.06 13.52
CA PRO A 12 -21.37 3.49 13.76
C PRO A 12 -21.23 2.11 14.40
N ALA A 13 -22.07 1.83 15.39
CA ALA A 13 -22.05 0.57 16.10
C ALA A 13 -22.14 -0.61 15.09
N PRO A 14 -21.29 -1.63 15.21
CA PRO A 14 -21.31 -2.77 14.29
C PRO A 14 -22.70 -3.45 14.31
N PRO A 15 -23.17 -4.00 13.19
CA PRO A 15 -24.47 -4.66 13.12
C PRO A 15 -24.55 -5.79 14.17
N ALA A 16 -25.69 -5.84 14.86
CA ALA A 16 -25.95 -6.82 15.91
C ALA A 16 -25.73 -8.25 15.38
N GLY A 17 -24.82 -9.00 16.02
CA GLY A 17 -24.55 -10.41 15.69
C GLY A 17 -23.15 -10.69 15.11
N VAL A 18 -22.34 -9.68 14.82
CA VAL A 18 -20.94 -9.91 14.41
C VAL A 18 -20.08 -10.14 15.65
N ALA A 19 -19.62 -11.37 15.85
CA ALA A 19 -18.64 -11.68 16.89
C ALA A 19 -17.42 -10.76 16.76
N PRO A 20 -16.80 -10.32 17.88
CA PRO A 20 -15.63 -9.44 17.81
C PRO A 20 -14.58 -10.06 16.91
N ARG A 21 -14.09 -9.32 15.90
CA ARG A 21 -12.93 -9.76 15.13
C ARG A 21 -11.78 -9.92 16.11
N GLY A 22 -11.07 -11.04 16.02
CA GLY A 22 -9.82 -11.21 16.74
C GLY A 22 -8.79 -10.13 16.35
N PRO A 23 -7.71 -9.98 17.13
CA PRO A 23 -6.69 -8.99 16.84
C PRO A 23 -6.09 -9.20 15.45
N VAL A 24 -5.74 -8.09 14.77
CA VAL A 24 -5.04 -8.13 13.48
C VAL A 24 -3.68 -8.79 13.66
N LYS A 25 -3.39 -9.81 12.85
CA LYS A 25 -2.14 -10.59 12.96
C LYS A 25 -1.06 -10.17 11.96
N ALA A 26 -1.46 -9.59 10.83
CA ALA A 26 -0.58 -9.17 9.75
C ALA A 26 -1.31 -8.20 8.81
N VAL A 27 -0.55 -7.46 8.01
CA VAL A 27 -1.07 -6.55 6.99
C VAL A 27 -0.42 -6.86 5.63
N LYS A 28 -1.24 -6.85 4.57
CA LYS A 28 -0.77 -6.85 3.19
C LYS A 28 -1.26 -5.59 2.48
N VAL A 29 -0.32 -4.83 1.92
CA VAL A 29 -0.63 -3.71 1.03
C VAL A 29 -0.56 -4.23 -0.40
N LEU A 30 -1.69 -4.26 -1.09
CA LEU A 30 -1.78 -4.74 -2.47
C LEU A 30 -2.00 -3.55 -3.41
N LEU A 31 -1.14 -3.40 -4.41
CA LEU A 31 -1.19 -2.28 -5.35
C LEU A 31 -1.01 -2.74 -6.80
N PRO A 32 -2.08 -2.71 -7.62
CA PRO A 32 -1.94 -2.82 -9.07
C PRO A 32 -1.35 -1.53 -9.66
N VAL A 33 -0.25 -1.67 -10.42
CA VAL A 33 0.36 -0.57 -11.19
C VAL A 33 1.15 -1.12 -12.37
N TRP A 34 0.84 -0.68 -13.59
CA TRP A 34 1.55 -1.06 -14.83
C TRP A 34 1.55 0.08 -15.83
N GLY A 35 2.44 0.01 -16.81
CA GLY A 35 2.59 1.02 -17.84
C GLY A 35 3.50 2.16 -17.43
N HIS A 36 4.36 2.56 -18.36
CA HIS A 36 5.49 3.48 -18.12
C HIS A 36 5.13 4.73 -17.31
N ARG A 37 4.05 5.43 -17.68
CA ARG A 37 3.62 6.66 -17.00
C ARG A 37 3.25 6.41 -15.53
N PHE A 38 2.49 5.36 -15.25
CA PHE A 38 2.00 5.07 -13.91
C PHE A 38 3.10 4.50 -13.02
N ILE A 39 3.96 3.64 -13.58
CA ILE A 39 5.15 3.13 -12.89
C ILE A 39 6.07 4.28 -12.49
N ARG A 40 6.36 5.19 -13.42
CA ARG A 40 7.19 6.37 -13.14
C ARG A 40 6.57 7.23 -12.05
N GLN A 41 5.28 7.56 -12.16
CA GLN A 41 4.58 8.37 -11.16
C GLN A 41 4.57 7.70 -9.78
N PHE A 42 4.32 6.39 -9.74
CA PHE A 42 4.33 5.63 -8.51
C PHE A 42 5.72 5.66 -7.86
N LEU A 43 6.78 5.34 -8.60
CA LEU A 43 8.14 5.25 -8.09
C LEU A 43 8.73 6.60 -7.68
N GLU A 44 8.42 7.68 -8.41
CA GLU A 44 8.97 9.02 -8.17
C GLU A 44 8.20 9.82 -7.11
N PHE A 45 6.89 9.57 -6.94
CA PHE A 45 6.05 10.40 -6.06
C PHE A 45 5.29 9.58 -5.02
N CYS A 46 4.51 8.58 -5.44
CA CYS A 46 3.62 7.88 -4.51
C CYS A 46 4.39 7.03 -3.48
N LEU A 47 5.35 6.22 -3.94
CA LEU A 47 6.13 5.36 -3.07
C LEU A 47 6.96 6.17 -2.06
N PRO A 48 7.65 7.26 -2.43
CA PRO A 48 8.29 8.14 -1.46
C PRO A 48 7.34 8.67 -0.38
N THR A 49 6.11 9.07 -0.73
CA THR A 49 5.11 9.46 0.27
C THR A 49 4.75 8.29 1.19
N LEU A 50 4.52 7.08 0.64
CA LEU A 50 4.25 5.88 1.44
C LEU A 50 5.42 5.46 2.36
N LEU A 51 6.65 5.87 2.04
CA LEU A 51 7.85 5.62 2.83
C LEU A 51 8.11 6.67 3.93
N ALA A 52 7.26 7.68 4.09
CA ALA A 52 7.38 8.63 5.19
C ALA A 52 7.22 7.95 6.57
N PRO A 53 7.83 8.46 7.65
CA PRO A 53 7.93 7.76 8.95
C PRO A 53 6.62 7.30 9.61
N GLY A 54 5.46 7.87 9.24
CA GLY A 54 4.13 7.50 9.77
C GLY A 54 3.33 6.52 8.90
N ASN A 55 3.86 6.09 7.76
CA ASN A 55 3.12 5.33 6.75
C ASN A 55 3.52 3.85 6.77
N VAL A 56 3.94 3.28 5.64
CA VAL A 56 4.36 1.87 5.55
C VAL A 56 5.43 1.51 6.59
N PRO A 57 6.44 2.36 6.89
CA PRO A 57 7.40 2.08 7.94
C PRO A 57 6.78 1.92 9.34
N ALA A 58 5.75 2.71 9.68
CA ALA A 58 5.07 2.59 10.96
C ALA A 58 4.27 1.27 11.02
N LEU A 59 3.63 0.91 9.91
CA LEU A 59 2.87 -0.33 9.78
C LEU A 59 3.77 -1.57 9.94
N ALA A 60 4.93 -1.57 9.27
CA ALA A 60 5.91 -2.65 9.33
C ALA A 60 6.59 -2.80 10.70
N LYS A 61 6.61 -1.74 11.51
CA LYS A 61 7.06 -1.80 12.91
C LYS A 61 6.01 -2.41 13.84
N ALA A 62 4.72 -2.21 13.54
CA ALA A 62 3.62 -2.65 14.41
C ALA A 62 3.25 -4.12 14.19
N LEU A 63 3.26 -4.58 12.93
CA LEU A 63 2.78 -5.91 12.53
C LEU A 63 3.62 -6.46 11.37
N PRO A 64 3.67 -7.79 11.19
CA PRO A 64 4.15 -8.38 9.94
C PRO A 64 3.46 -7.72 8.74
N CYS A 65 4.26 -7.06 7.91
CA CYS A 65 3.78 -6.26 6.79
C CYS A 65 4.40 -6.78 5.49
N ARG A 66 3.57 -6.90 4.46
CA ARG A 66 4.01 -7.22 3.10
C ARG A 66 3.45 -6.21 2.11
N PHE A 67 4.29 -5.73 1.21
CA PHE A 67 3.89 -4.87 0.11
C PHE A 67 3.94 -5.66 -1.21
N VAL A 68 2.80 -5.78 -1.86
CA VAL A 68 2.61 -6.57 -3.06
C VAL A 68 2.27 -5.63 -4.21
N ILE A 69 3.14 -5.57 -5.23
CA ILE A 69 2.83 -4.90 -6.49
C ILE A 69 2.31 -5.92 -7.49
N MET A 70 1.23 -5.58 -8.18
CA MET A 70 0.73 -6.34 -9.33
C MET A 70 1.03 -5.52 -10.60
N THR A 71 1.77 -6.07 -11.55
CA THR A 71 2.30 -5.31 -12.69
C THR A 71 2.44 -6.16 -13.95
N SER A 72 2.86 -5.52 -15.05
CA SER A 72 3.20 -6.23 -16.30
C SER A 72 4.62 -6.77 -16.25
N VAL A 73 4.89 -7.86 -16.98
CA VAL A 73 6.25 -8.42 -17.09
C VAL A 73 7.27 -7.39 -17.58
N ASN A 74 6.86 -6.45 -18.43
CA ASN A 74 7.70 -5.41 -19.00
C ASN A 74 8.16 -4.38 -17.97
N ASP A 75 7.40 -4.18 -16.89
CA ASP A 75 7.67 -3.15 -15.88
C ASP A 75 8.50 -3.67 -14.69
N VAL A 76 8.61 -4.99 -14.52
CA VAL A 76 9.29 -5.64 -13.38
C VAL A 76 10.72 -5.10 -13.20
N GLY A 77 11.49 -5.05 -14.29
CA GLY A 77 12.90 -4.62 -14.23
C GLY A 77 13.03 -3.17 -13.75
N THR A 78 12.17 -2.28 -14.26
CA THR A 78 12.13 -0.87 -13.83
C THR A 78 11.81 -0.75 -12.35
N ILE A 79 10.83 -1.52 -11.84
CA ILE A 79 10.46 -1.50 -10.42
C ILE A 79 11.63 -2.01 -9.56
N GLN A 80 12.14 -3.21 -9.85
CA GLN A 80 13.14 -3.87 -9.02
C GLN A 80 14.44 -3.07 -8.90
N MET A 81 14.85 -2.40 -9.98
CA MET A 81 16.07 -1.60 -10.01
C MET A 81 15.90 -0.21 -9.38
N HIS A 82 14.67 0.25 -9.16
CA HIS A 82 14.44 1.61 -8.69
C HIS A 82 14.83 1.79 -7.21
N PRO A 83 15.57 2.85 -6.84
CA PRO A 83 16.02 3.06 -5.46
C PRO A 83 14.88 3.09 -4.42
N ALA A 84 13.71 3.64 -4.77
CA ALA A 84 12.57 3.67 -3.87
C ALA A 84 12.02 2.26 -3.55
N TRP A 85 12.03 1.34 -4.52
CA TRP A 85 11.63 -0.05 -4.31
C TRP A 85 12.65 -0.80 -3.45
N VAL A 86 13.94 -0.60 -3.73
CA VAL A 86 15.03 -1.15 -2.90
C VAL A 86 14.98 -0.63 -1.46
N HIS A 87 14.54 0.62 -1.26
CA HIS A 87 14.29 1.15 0.08
C HIS A 87 13.13 0.41 0.74
N LEU A 88 11.98 0.31 0.06
CA LEU A 88 10.80 -0.40 0.57
C LEU A 88 11.13 -1.84 0.97
N SER A 89 11.91 -2.57 0.17
CA SER A 89 12.28 -3.97 0.44
C SER A 89 13.18 -4.14 1.68
N ARG A 90 13.78 -3.06 2.19
CA ARG A 90 14.52 -3.06 3.47
C ARG A 90 13.61 -2.79 4.67
N ILE A 91 12.40 -2.27 4.45
CA ILE A 91 11.43 -1.92 5.49
C ILE A 91 10.45 -3.07 5.75
N CYS A 92 9.96 -3.72 4.70
CA CYS A 92 9.02 -4.83 4.81
C CYS A 92 9.25 -5.86 3.70
N GLU A 93 8.59 -7.00 3.80
CA GLU A 93 8.60 -7.99 2.72
C GLU A 93 7.96 -7.38 1.48
N THR A 94 8.57 -7.61 0.31
CA THR A 94 8.09 -7.09 -0.97
C THR A 94 7.86 -8.24 -1.94
N GLU A 95 6.79 -8.15 -2.73
CA GLU A 95 6.38 -9.19 -3.67
C GLU A 95 5.92 -8.52 -4.97
N ILE A 96 6.27 -9.11 -6.12
CA ILE A 96 5.77 -8.68 -7.44
C ILE A 96 4.97 -9.83 -8.02
N HIS A 97 3.71 -9.55 -8.38
CA HIS A 97 2.80 -10.46 -9.06
C HIS A 97 2.59 -9.98 -10.49
N LEU A 98 2.76 -10.90 -11.45
CA LEU A 98 2.45 -10.62 -12.85
C LEU A 98 0.94 -10.74 -13.08
N ILE A 99 0.39 -9.78 -13.82
CA ILE A 99 -1.04 -9.76 -14.18
C ILE A 99 -1.26 -9.45 -15.66
N ASP A 100 -0.32 -9.86 -16.52
CA ASP A 100 -0.37 -9.59 -17.96
C ASP A 100 -1.70 -10.03 -18.61
N ASP A 101 -2.26 -11.17 -18.17
CA ASP A 101 -3.55 -11.70 -18.66
C ASP A 101 -4.75 -10.78 -18.37
N LEU A 102 -4.62 -9.85 -17.42
CA LEU A 102 -5.65 -8.89 -17.02
C LEU A 102 -5.41 -7.50 -17.60
N ILE A 103 -4.25 -7.25 -18.21
CA ILE A 103 -3.88 -5.96 -18.77
C ILE A 103 -4.34 -5.92 -20.23
N THR A 104 -5.37 -5.13 -20.52
CA THR A 104 -5.83 -4.90 -21.89
C THR A 104 -5.10 -3.71 -22.50
N ASP A 105 -4.73 -3.80 -23.77
CA ASP A 105 -4.19 -2.66 -24.54
C ASP A 105 -5.26 -1.57 -24.70
N GLY A 106 -5.26 -0.57 -23.81
CA GLY A 106 -6.19 0.56 -23.91
C GLY A 106 -6.18 1.46 -22.67
N ASN A 107 -5.41 2.54 -22.73
CA ASN A 107 -5.54 3.72 -21.87
C ASN A 107 -5.21 4.97 -22.66
#